data_AF-A0A9E8KJM4-F1
#
_entry.id   AF-A0A9E8KJM4-F1
#
_cell.length_a   1.000
_cell.length_b   1.000
_cell.length_c   1.000
_cell.angle_alpha   90.00
_cell.angle_beta   90.00
_cell.angle_gamma   90.00
#
_symmetry.space_group_name_H-M   'P 1'
#
loop_
_entity.id
_entity.type
_entity.pdbx_description
1 polymer ?
#
loop_
_entity_poly.entity_id
_entity_poly.type
_entity_poly.pdbx_seq_one_letter_code
_entity_poly.pdbx_strand_id
1 'polypeptide(L)'
;MNQARLMYTRPLTFSIFLAVFIEIINLVLFSFLTGSSEQLVDKTLWTVGVGGIGMGAVLGVFLVFALVDQLEGKQAIIGTIFFSVLILGVVAKLAAIKMETINIAFNLSEWSLAYFLNGVITSAIGGAVLGWLLFTKTGNNLLTRFGF
;
A
#
# COMPACT_ATOMS: atom_id res chain seq x y z
N MET A 1 25.16 0.39 11.01
CA MET A 1 24.05 1.36 10.85
C MET A 1 23.36 1.53 12.19
N ASN A 2 22.98 2.75 12.59
CA ASN A 2 22.47 3.03 13.95
C ASN A 2 21.07 2.41 14.14
N GLN A 3 20.85 1.54 15.13
CA GLN A 3 19.60 0.78 15.30
C GLN A 3 18.36 1.67 15.41
N ALA A 4 18.48 2.83 16.06
CA ALA A 4 17.40 3.82 16.15
C ALA A 4 16.95 4.32 14.78
N ARG A 5 17.87 4.53 13.84
CA ARG A 5 17.55 5.00 12.48
C ARG A 5 16.76 3.95 11.70
N LEU A 6 17.14 2.69 11.84
CA LEU A 6 16.49 1.55 11.19
C LEU A 6 15.03 1.38 11.60
N MET A 7 14.74 1.64 12.87
CA MET A 7 13.40 1.51 13.43
C MET A 7 12.38 2.45 12.76
N TYR A 8 12.83 3.63 12.33
CA TYR A 8 11.98 4.61 11.63
C TYR A 8 12.05 4.49 10.10
N THR A 9 13.18 4.06 9.52
CA THR A 9 13.31 3.94 8.05
C THR A 9 12.70 2.66 7.49
N ARG A 10 12.65 1.57 8.27
CA ARG A 10 12.08 0.29 7.82
C ARG A 10 10.57 0.41 7.53
N PRO A 11 9.73 0.96 8.44
CA PRO A 11 8.31 1.10 8.14
C PRO A 11 8.06 1.90 6.86
N LEU A 12 8.82 2.98 6.64
CA LEU A 12 8.69 3.80 5.43
C LEU A 12 9.04 3.01 4.16
N THR A 13 10.23 2.41 4.13
CA THR A 13 10.73 1.66 2.98
C THR A 13 9.81 0.50 2.62
N PHE A 14 9.40 -0.30 3.60
CA PHE A 14 8.55 -1.46 3.37
C PHE A 14 7.12 -1.09 3.00
N SER A 15 6.59 0.03 3.51
CA SER A 15 5.28 0.54 3.10
C SER A 15 5.27 0.95 1.64
N ILE A 16 6.31 1.67 1.18
CA ILE A 16 6.46 2.06 -0.23
C ILE A 16 6.61 0.82 -1.10
N PHE A 17 7.53 -0.09 -0.74
CA PHE A 17 7.77 -1.31 -1.52
C PHE A 17 6.49 -2.13 -1.69
N LEU A 18 5.78 -2.37 -0.59
CA LEU A 18 4.56 -3.15 -0.61
C LEU A 18 3.44 -2.45 -1.39
N ALA A 19 3.26 -1.14 -1.20
CA ALA A 19 2.26 -0.36 -1.93
C ALA A 19 2.53 -0.39 -3.44
N VAL A 20 3.78 -0.17 -3.86
CA VAL A 20 4.18 -0.29 -5.27
C VAL A 20 3.91 -1.68 -5.81
N PHE A 21 4.25 -2.74 -5.06
CA PHE A 21 4.01 -4.11 -5.48
C PHE A 21 2.53 -4.42 -5.67
N ILE A 22 1.68 -4.03 -4.71
CA ILE A 22 0.22 -4.19 -4.81
C ILE A 22 -0.35 -3.38 -5.98
N GLU A 23 0.13 -2.16 -6.19
CA GLU A 23 -0.37 -1.32 -7.27
C GLU A 23 0.07 -1.78 -8.66
N ILE A 24 1.24 -2.42 -8.79
CA ILE A 24 1.62 -3.11 -10.03
C ILE A 24 0.67 -4.26 -10.32
N ILE A 25 0.30 -5.06 -9.31
CA ILE A 25 -0.69 -6.13 -9.48
C ILE A 25 -2.04 -5.54 -9.91
N ASN A 26 -2.49 -4.47 -9.27
CA ASN A 26 -3.73 -3.78 -9.64
C ASN A 26 -3.70 -3.24 -11.05
N LEU A 27 -2.58 -2.60 -11.44
CA LEU A 27 -2.37 -2.07 -12.78
C LEU A 27 -2.56 -3.17 -13.82
N VAL A 28 -1.88 -4.31 -13.63
CA VAL A 28 -1.97 -5.46 -14.54
C VAL A 28 -3.40 -6.00 -14.57
N LEU A 29 -3.97 -6.32 -13.41
CA LEU A 29 -5.28 -6.95 -13.28
C LEU A 29 -6.39 -6.09 -13.92
N PHE A 30 -6.44 -4.79 -13.60
CA PHE A 30 -7.49 -3.91 -14.13
C PHE A 30 -7.23 -3.45 -15.56
N SER A 31 -5.98 -3.41 -16.04
CA SER A 31 -5.71 -3.18 -17.46
C SER A 31 -6.20 -4.35 -18.31
N PHE A 32 -6.05 -5.60 -17.83
CA PHE A 32 -6.59 -6.77 -18.52
C PHE A 32 -8.12 -6.85 -18.43
N LEU A 33 -8.70 -6.68 -17.23
CA LEU A 33 -10.15 -6.83 -17.04
C LEU A 33 -10.98 -5.79 -17.79
N THR A 34 -10.49 -4.56 -17.89
CA THR A 34 -11.22 -3.49 -18.56
C THR A 34 -10.95 -3.41 -20.06
N GLY A 35 -10.07 -4.27 -20.58
CA GLY A 35 -9.68 -4.30 -22.00
C GLY A 35 -9.01 -3.01 -22.50
N SER A 36 -8.68 -2.08 -21.60
CA SER A 36 -8.18 -0.76 -21.95
C SER A 36 -6.65 -0.77 -21.98
N SER A 37 -6.08 -0.97 -23.17
CA SER A 37 -4.63 -0.78 -23.40
C SER A 37 -4.26 0.67 -23.67
N GLU A 38 -5.24 1.55 -23.76
CA GLU A 38 -5.05 2.99 -23.94
C GLU A 38 -4.63 3.65 -22.61
N GLN A 39 -3.91 4.78 -22.70
CA GLN A 39 -3.49 5.60 -21.56
C GLN A 39 -2.60 4.87 -20.52
N LEU A 40 -1.76 3.92 -20.95
CA LEU A 40 -0.83 3.19 -20.06
C LEU A 40 0.08 4.12 -19.24
N VAL A 41 0.46 5.26 -19.79
CA VAL A 41 1.29 6.25 -19.08
C VAL A 41 0.54 6.80 -17.87
N ASP A 42 -0.71 7.26 -18.05
CA ASP A 42 -1.52 7.81 -16.97
C ASP A 42 -1.83 6.77 -15.91
N LYS A 43 -2.15 5.55 -16.34
CA LYS A 43 -2.36 4.41 -15.45
C LYS A 43 -1.14 4.12 -14.60
N THR A 44 0.05 4.06 -15.23
CA THR A 44 1.30 3.73 -14.54
C THR A 44 1.72 4.85 -13.60
N LEU A 45 1.62 6.11 -14.02
CA LEU A 45 1.92 7.26 -13.17
C LEU A 45 1.00 7.30 -11.94
N TRP A 46 -0.29 7.00 -12.14
CA TRP A 46 -1.23 6.91 -11.03
C TRP A 46 -0.93 5.75 -10.10
N THR A 47 -0.85 4.52 -10.62
CA THR A 47 -0.72 3.32 -9.77
C THR A 47 0.65 3.26 -9.12
N VAL A 48 1.73 3.43 -9.86
CA VAL A 48 3.10 3.32 -9.31
C VAL A 48 3.51 4.60 -8.61
N GLY A 49 3.28 5.76 -9.23
CA GLY A 49 3.71 7.05 -8.70
C GLY A 49 2.85 7.50 -7.52
N VAL A 50 1.56 7.74 -7.76
CA VAL A 50 0.67 8.31 -6.74
C VAL A 50 0.23 7.26 -5.72
N GLY A 51 -0.32 6.13 -6.17
CA GLY A 51 -0.82 5.05 -5.32
C GLY A 51 0.31 4.29 -4.63
N GLY A 52 1.36 3.91 -5.37
CA GLY A 52 2.46 3.11 -4.86
C GLY A 52 3.40 3.94 -3.99
N ILE A 53 4.14 4.85 -4.62
CA ILE A 53 5.16 5.65 -3.92
C ILE A 53 4.50 6.69 -3.00
N GLY A 54 3.56 7.47 -3.52
CA GLY A 54 2.91 8.55 -2.76
C GLY A 54 2.15 8.04 -1.54
N MET A 55 1.11 7.22 -1.75
CA MET A 55 0.29 6.71 -0.64
C MET A 55 1.04 5.69 0.23
N GLY A 56 1.99 4.93 -0.34
CA GLY A 56 2.89 4.07 0.43
C GLY A 56 3.80 4.85 1.38
N ALA A 57 4.30 6.02 0.96
CA ALA A 57 5.07 6.91 1.82
C ALA A 57 4.19 7.49 2.94
N VAL A 58 2.97 7.91 2.62
CA VAL A 58 1.99 8.38 3.62
C VAL A 58 1.72 7.28 4.65
N LEU A 59 1.43 6.05 4.22
CA LEU A 59 1.27 4.91 5.12
C LEU A 59 2.49 4.76 6.03
N GLY A 60 3.70 4.72 5.46
CA GLY A 60 4.93 4.55 6.22
C GLY A 60 5.14 5.61 7.30
N VAL A 61 4.84 6.87 6.98
CA VAL A 61 4.90 7.99 7.94
C VAL A 61 3.87 7.82 9.05
N PHE A 62 2.64 7.41 8.74
CA PHE A 62 1.61 7.14 9.75
C PHE A 62 1.99 5.98 10.67
N LEU A 63 2.56 4.89 10.14
CA LEU A 63 3.04 3.77 10.97
C LEU A 63 4.15 4.23 11.93
N VAL A 64 5.07 5.07 11.45
CA VAL A 64 6.11 5.67 12.29
C VAL A 64 5.51 6.50 13.42
N PHE A 65 4.59 7.42 13.10
CA PHE A 65 4.06 8.32 14.12
C PHE A 65 3.07 7.69 15.08
N ALA A 66 2.31 6.68 14.65
CA ALA A 66 1.21 6.13 15.45
C ALA A 66 1.53 4.77 16.09
N LEU A 67 2.48 4.00 15.56
CA LEU A 67 2.71 2.62 16.01
C LEU A 67 4.12 2.40 16.55
N VAL A 68 5.15 2.97 15.91
CA VAL A 68 6.53 2.82 16.38
C VAL A 68 6.66 3.43 17.78
N ASP A 69 7.26 2.68 18.70
CA ASP A 69 7.40 2.99 20.14
C ASP A 69 6.10 3.12 20.95
N GLN A 70 4.93 3.01 20.32
CA GLN A 70 3.63 3.16 20.99
C GLN A 70 2.91 1.83 21.16
N LEU A 71 3.01 0.93 20.18
CA LEU A 71 2.32 -0.35 20.17
C LEU A 71 3.28 -1.48 19.80
N GLU A 72 3.04 -2.67 20.36
CA GLU A 72 3.84 -3.85 20.10
C GLU A 72 2.98 -5.05 19.67
N GLY A 73 3.62 -5.96 18.93
CA GLY A 73 3.05 -7.26 18.58
C GLY A 73 1.68 -7.14 17.88
N LYS A 74 0.67 -7.85 18.42
CA LYS A 74 -0.63 -7.97 17.76
C LYS A 74 -1.37 -6.64 17.62
N GLN A 75 -1.23 -5.71 18.56
CA GLN A 75 -1.89 -4.40 18.49
C GLN A 75 -1.33 -3.55 17.36
N ALA A 76 -0.01 -3.56 17.17
CA ALA A 76 0.64 -2.86 16.07
C ALA A 76 0.30 -3.47 14.70
N ILE A 77 0.13 -4.80 14.61
CA ILE A 77 -0.35 -5.46 13.38
C ILE A 77 -1.76 -4.97 13.03
N ILE A 78 -2.69 -4.95 14.00
CA ILE A 78 -4.06 -4.47 13.77
C ILE A 78 -4.05 -2.99 13.36
N GLY A 79 -3.24 -2.16 14.01
CA GLY A 79 -3.06 -0.76 13.62
C GLY A 79 -2.52 -0.62 12.19
N THR A 80 -1.58 -1.48 11.79
CA THR A 80 -1.03 -1.49 10.42
C THR A 80 -2.09 -1.88 9.39
N ILE A 81 -2.91 -2.89 9.68
CA ILE A 81 -4.04 -3.28 8.83
C ILE A 81 -5.01 -2.11 8.69
N PHE A 82 -5.37 -1.47 9.80
CA PHE A 82 -6.28 -0.33 9.81
C PHE A 82 -5.76 0.82 8.93
N PHE A 83 -4.52 1.28 9.14
CA PHE A 83 -3.95 2.36 8.34
C PHE A 83 -3.76 1.97 6.87
N SER A 84 -3.35 0.73 6.59
CA SER A 84 -3.19 0.24 5.22
C SER A 84 -4.53 0.24 4.48
N VAL A 85 -5.60 -0.29 5.09
CA VAL A 85 -6.95 -0.29 4.50
C VAL A 85 -7.45 1.14 4.32
N LEU A 86 -7.30 2.00 5.32
CA LEU A 86 -7.76 3.38 5.24
C LEU A 86 -7.05 4.15 4.12
N ILE A 87 -5.72 4.08 4.05
CA ILE A 87 -4.91 4.88 3.12
C ILE A 87 -4.93 4.28 1.72
N LEU A 88 -4.55 3.00 1.57
CA LEU A 88 -4.40 2.33 0.27
C LEU A 88 -5.71 1.74 -0.24
N GLY A 89 -6.52 1.16 0.65
CA GLY A 89 -7.77 0.50 0.26
C GLY A 89 -8.92 1.48 0.02
N VAL A 90 -9.07 2.49 0.89
CA VAL A 90 -10.20 3.41 0.86
C VAL A 90 -9.83 4.72 0.16
N VAL A 91 -8.91 5.49 0.73
CA VAL A 91 -8.58 6.84 0.23
C VAL A 91 -8.04 6.78 -1.19
N ALA A 92 -7.02 5.94 -1.46
CA ALA A 92 -6.42 5.87 -2.79
C ALA A 92 -7.40 5.36 -3.86
N LYS A 93 -8.28 4.40 -3.53
CA LYS A 93 -9.25 3.86 -4.50
C LYS A 93 -10.40 4.81 -4.75
N LEU A 94 -10.92 5.46 -3.72
CA LEU A 94 -11.95 6.49 -3.92
C LEU A 94 -11.41 7.68 -4.70
N ALA A 95 -10.15 8.10 -4.45
CA ALA A 95 -9.49 9.13 -5.25
C ALA A 95 -9.40 8.73 -6.73
N ALA A 96 -8.99 7.50 -7.02
CA ALA A 96 -8.92 6.99 -8.39
C ALA A 96 -10.30 6.96 -9.09
N ILE A 97 -11.34 6.53 -8.37
CA ILE A 97 -12.71 6.47 -8.90
C ILE A 97 -13.28 7.87 -9.14
N LYS A 98 -12.93 8.86 -8.31
CA LYS A 98 -13.46 10.23 -8.40
C LYS A 98 -12.67 11.14 -9.34
N MET A 99 -11.41 10.83 -9.62
CA MET A 99 -10.61 11.56 -10.61
C MET A 99 -11.02 11.13 -12.01
N GLU A 100 -11.58 12.06 -12.78
CA GLU A 100 -12.09 11.81 -14.13
C GLU A 100 -11.04 11.15 -15.04
N THR A 101 -9.82 11.69 -15.08
CA THR A 101 -8.72 11.14 -15.92
C THR A 101 -8.43 9.67 -15.60
N ILE A 102 -8.40 9.31 -14.31
CA ILE A 102 -8.09 7.94 -13.87
C ILE A 102 -9.29 7.01 -14.06
N ASN A 103 -10.48 7.54 -13.80
CA ASN A 103 -11.73 6.81 -14.02
C ASN A 103 -11.86 6.42 -15.50
N ILE A 104 -11.65 7.37 -16.42
CA ILE A 104 -11.66 7.11 -17.86
C ILE A 104 -10.57 6.11 -18.23
N ALA A 105 -9.34 6.32 -17.76
CA ALA A 105 -8.22 5.42 -18.08
C ALA A 105 -8.51 3.97 -17.72
N PHE A 106 -9.04 3.71 -16.51
CA PHE A 106 -9.32 2.36 -16.02
C PHE A 106 -10.77 1.89 -16.25
N ASN A 107 -11.60 2.66 -16.97
CA ASN A 107 -13.05 2.42 -17.09
C ASN A 107 -13.72 2.12 -15.72
N LEU A 108 -13.41 2.92 -14.70
CA LEU A 108 -13.86 2.68 -13.32
C LEU A 108 -15.34 3.02 -13.12
N SER A 109 -15.99 3.70 -14.05
CA SER A 109 -17.44 3.92 -14.02
C SER A 109 -18.20 2.58 -13.93
N GLU A 110 -17.78 1.59 -14.72
CA GLU A 110 -18.37 0.24 -14.75
C GLU A 110 -17.79 -0.69 -13.68
N TRP A 111 -16.49 -0.57 -13.39
CA TRP A 111 -15.76 -1.50 -12.51
C TRP A 111 -15.49 -0.96 -11.09
N SER A 112 -16.08 0.17 -10.72
CA SER A 112 -15.81 0.89 -9.45
C SER A 112 -15.86 0.00 -8.21
N LEU A 113 -16.91 -0.81 -8.08
CA LEU A 113 -17.08 -1.67 -6.92
C LEU A 113 -15.99 -2.74 -6.83
N ALA A 114 -15.68 -3.39 -7.96
CA ALA A 114 -14.64 -4.42 -8.02
C ALA A 114 -13.26 -3.82 -7.72
N TYR A 115 -12.96 -2.63 -8.27
CA TYR A 115 -11.72 -1.90 -8.02
C TYR A 115 -11.56 -1.50 -6.56
N PHE A 116 -12.63 -0.99 -5.95
CA PHE A 116 -12.64 -0.63 -4.53
C PHE A 116 -12.46 -1.85 -3.62
N LEU A 117 -13.26 -2.91 -3.81
CA LEU A 117 -13.19 -4.12 -2.99
C LEU A 117 -11.83 -4.81 -3.11
N ASN A 118 -11.30 -4.92 -4.33
CA ASN A 118 -9.95 -5.46 -4.53
C ASN A 118 -8.91 -4.62 -3.78
N GLY A 119 -9.01 -3.29 -3.82
CA GLY A 119 -8.12 -2.41 -3.06
C GLY A 119 -8.22 -2.62 -1.55
N VAL A 120 -9.44 -2.74 -0.99
CA VAL A 120 -9.65 -3.01 0.44
C VAL A 120 -9.07 -4.37 0.85
N ILE A 121 -9.31 -5.42 0.06
CA ILE A 121 -8.82 -6.77 0.37
C ILE A 121 -7.29 -6.83 0.28
N THR A 122 -6.72 -6.33 -0.82
CA THR A 122 -5.26 -6.36 -1.04
C THR A 122 -4.52 -5.48 -0.01
N SER A 123 -5.07 -4.33 0.36
CA SER A 123 -4.50 -3.49 1.41
C SER A 123 -4.64 -4.09 2.81
N ALA A 124 -5.70 -4.85 3.11
CA ALA A 124 -5.83 -5.57 4.36
C ALA A 124 -4.77 -6.68 4.48
N ILE A 125 -4.61 -7.48 3.42
CA ILE A 125 -3.59 -8.54 3.35
C ILE A 125 -2.19 -7.91 3.43
N GLY A 126 -1.94 -6.86 2.65
CA GLY A 126 -0.69 -6.12 2.65
C GLY A 126 -0.37 -5.56 4.03
N GLY A 127 -1.33 -4.90 4.67
CA GLY A 127 -1.17 -4.35 6.01
C GLY A 127 -0.87 -5.43 7.06
N ALA A 128 -1.48 -6.60 6.93
CA ALA A 128 -1.20 -7.73 7.82
C ALA A 128 0.23 -8.25 7.64
N VAL A 129 0.69 -8.41 6.39
CA VAL A 129 2.07 -8.82 6.06
C VAL A 129 3.07 -7.79 6.55
N LEU A 130 2.84 -6.51 6.26
CA LEU A 130 3.69 -5.40 6.67
C LEU A 130 3.78 -5.30 8.20
N GLY A 131 2.64 -5.35 8.88
CA GLY A 131 2.58 -5.30 10.34
C GLY A 131 3.31 -6.48 10.96
N TRP A 132 3.15 -7.67 10.40
CA TRP A 132 3.85 -8.87 10.86
C TRP A 132 5.37 -8.73 10.68
N LEU A 133 5.83 -8.24 9.53
CA LEU A 133 7.25 -8.02 9.24
C LEU A 133 7.89 -7.01 10.18
N LEU A 134 7.19 -5.92 10.49
CA LEU A 134 7.74 -4.80 11.26
C LEU A 134 7.67 -5.03 12.78
N PHE A 135 6.54 -5.53 13.28
CA PHE A 135 6.21 -5.51 14.72
C PHE A 135 6.27 -6.87 15.42
N THR A 136 6.67 -7.94 14.72
CA THR A 136 6.95 -9.23 15.35
C THR A 136 8.45 -9.52 15.41
N LYS A 137 8.89 -10.23 16.45
CA LYS A 137 10.29 -10.66 16.59
C LYS A 137 10.74 -11.49 15.37
N THR A 138 9.89 -12.41 14.93
CA THR A 138 10.18 -13.29 13.78
C THR A 138 10.31 -12.49 12.48
N GLY A 139 9.36 -11.59 12.20
CA GLY A 139 9.39 -10.73 11.03
C GLY A 139 10.61 -9.79 11.01
N ASN A 140 10.89 -9.15 12.15
CA ASN A 140 12.01 -8.21 12.25
C ASN A 140 13.37 -8.91 12.11
N ASN A 141 13.50 -10.14 12.63
CA ASN A 141 14.68 -10.98 12.42
C ASN A 141 14.83 -11.39 10.95
N LEU A 142 13.73 -11.66 10.24
CA LEU A 142 13.75 -11.96 8.82
C LEU A 142 14.28 -10.76 8.03
N LEU A 143 13.76 -9.55 8.31
CA LEU A 143 14.23 -8.30 7.67
C LEU A 143 15.73 -8.08 7.91
N THR A 144 16.18 -8.33 9.14
CA THR A 144 17.59 -8.22 9.53
C THR A 144 18.50 -9.19 8.76
N ARG A 145 18.01 -10.41 8.46
CA ARG A 145 18.76 -11.37 7.63
C ARG A 145 18.87 -10.96 6.17
N PHE A 146 17.91 -10.21 5.65
CA PHE A 146 17.95 -9.66 4.29
C PHE A 146 18.77 -8.37 4.18
N GLY A 147 19.48 -7.97 5.25
CA GLY A 147 20.36 -6.79 5.26
C GLY A 147 19.64 -5.46 5.52
N PHE A 148 18.36 -5.52 5.94
CA PHE A 148 17.58 -4.36 6.34
C PHE A 148 17.56 -4.18 7.84
#